data_AF-A0A2A5FEV5-F1
#
_entry.id   AF-A0A2A5FEV5-F1
#
_cell.length_a   1.000
_cell.length_b   1.000
_cell.length_c   1.000
_cell.angle_alpha   90.00
_cell.angle_beta   90.00
_cell.angle_gamma   90.00
#
_symmetry.space_group_name_H-M   'P 1'
#
loop_
_entity.id
_entity.type
_entity.pdbx_description
1 polymer ?
#
loop_
_entity_poly.entity_id
_entity_poly.type
_entity_poly.pdbx_seq_one_letter_code
_entity_poly.pdbx_strand_id
1 'polypeptide(L)' 'MKKVVSETSGAVFSLPWFVAKDEGFFAEEGIDMEFVESIAVKVDEHTANPEDIDPILGHTPFEDQKVAIYRA' A
#
# COMPACT_ATOMS: atom_id res chain seq x y z
N MET A 1 -4.36 27.49 2.32
CA MET A 1 -3.59 26.28 1.96
C MET A 1 -4.32 25.08 2.54
N LYS A 2 -4.68 24.10 1.72
CA LYS A 2 -5.44 22.91 2.13
C LYS A 2 -4.48 21.81 2.53
N LYS A 3 -4.60 21.29 3.75
CA LYS A 3 -3.79 20.13 4.18
C LYS A 3 -4.39 18.83 3.64
N VAL A 4 -3.56 17.98 3.04
CA VAL A 4 -3.94 16.66 2.54
C VAL A 4 -2.92 15.65 3.04
N VAL A 5 -3.42 14.52 3.56
CA VAL A 5 -2.61 13.38 3.98
C VAL A 5 -2.91 12.23 3.03
N SER A 6 -1.87 11.65 2.44
CA SER A 6 -1.98 10.49 1.54
C SER A 6 -1.11 9.35 2.03
N GLU A 7 -1.68 8.15 2.04
CA GLU A 7 -0.91 6.94 2.26
C GLU A 7 -0.04 6.60 1.04
N THR A 8 1.07 5.91 1.30
CA THR A 8 2.00 5.42 0.28
C THR A 8 2.09 3.89 0.38
N SER A 9 1.77 3.20 -0.72
CA SER A 9 1.70 1.72 -0.78
C SER A 9 2.94 1.07 -1.41
N GLY A 10 4.02 1.85 -1.57
CA GLY A 10 5.27 1.40 -2.17
C GLY A 10 5.85 2.43 -3.16
N ALA A 11 7.16 2.34 -3.39
CA ALA A 11 7.90 3.33 -4.18
C ALA A 11 7.39 3.46 -5.62
N VAL A 12 7.08 2.34 -6.29
CA VAL A 12 6.65 2.35 -7.70
C VAL A 12 5.32 3.07 -7.91
N PHE A 13 4.34 2.84 -7.04
CA PHE A 13 3.01 3.46 -7.15
C PHE A 13 2.97 4.89 -6.60
N SER A 14 3.86 5.21 -5.65
CA SER A 14 3.90 6.53 -5.00
C SER A 14 4.83 7.52 -5.68
N LEU A 15 5.74 7.05 -6.55
CA LEU A 15 6.77 7.88 -7.19
C LEU A 15 6.21 9.12 -7.92
N PRO A 16 5.14 9.03 -8.74
CA PRO A 16 4.62 10.22 -9.42
C PRO A 16 4.20 11.32 -8.45
N TRP A 17 3.69 10.95 -7.27
CA TRP A 17 3.25 11.89 -6.25
C TRP A 17 4.40 12.52 -5.49
N PHE A 18 5.49 11.77 -5.26
CA PHE A 18 6.72 12.33 -4.70
C PHE A 18 7.34 13.35 -5.65
N VAL A 19 7.46 13.01 -6.93
CA VAL A 19 7.98 13.93 -7.95
C VAL A 19 7.10 15.18 -8.03
N ALA A 20 5.77 15.04 -8.05
CA ALA A 20 4.87 16.20 -8.08
C ALA A 20 5.00 17.11 -6.85
N LYS A 21 5.34 16.55 -5.68
CA LYS A 21 5.63 17.34 -4.47
C LYS A 21 6.97 18.05 -4.58
N ASP A 22 8.00 17.37 -5.07
CA ASP A 22 9.35 17.93 -5.23
C ASP A 22 9.38 19.05 -6.27
N GLU A 23 8.62 18.91 -7.36
CA GLU A 23 8.44 19.92 -8.41
C GLU A 23 7.49 21.07 -8.00
N GLY A 24 6.87 20.99 -6.81
CA GLY A 24 6.04 22.07 -6.27
C GLY A 24 4.62 22.16 -6.82
N PHE A 25 4.16 21.22 -7.64
CA PHE A 25 2.82 21.24 -8.26
C PHE A 25 1.69 21.32 -7.23
N PHE A 26 1.84 20.68 -6.06
CA PHE A 26 0.85 20.82 -4.99
C PHE A 26 0.83 22.21 -4.37
N ALA A 27 2.00 22.85 -4.21
CA ALA A 27 2.10 24.18 -3.64
C ALA A 27 1.47 25.22 -4.56
N GLU A 28 1.62 25.07 -5.88
CA GLU A 28 0.95 25.91 -6.90
C GLU A 28 -0.58 25.85 -6.79
N GLU A 29 -1.12 24.67 -6.47
CA GLU A 29 -2.55 24.44 -6.21
C GLU A 29 -2.98 24.81 -4.78
N GLY A 30 -2.07 25.36 -3.97
CA GLY A 30 -2.34 25.73 -2.57
C GLY A 30 -2.62 24.52 -1.67
N ILE A 31 -2.03 23.37 -1.98
CA ILE A 31 -2.12 22.12 -1.22
C ILE A 31 -0.82 21.89 -0.43
N ASP A 32 -0.97 21.67 0.87
CA ASP A 32 0.09 21.18 1.75
C ASP A 32 -0.03 19.65 1.86
N MET A 33 0.82 18.94 1.11
CA MET A 33 0.77 17.49 0.95
C MET A 33 1.70 16.78 1.94
N GLU A 34 1.14 15.88 2.75
CA GLU A 34 1.86 14.99 3.66
C GLU A 34 1.70 13.54 3.20
N PHE A 35 2.81 12.82 3.07
CA PHE A 35 2.81 11.40 2.75
C PHE A 35 3.10 10.61 4.01
N VAL A 36 2.25 9.61 4.29
CA VAL A 36 2.42 8.67 5.40
C VAL A 36 2.54 7.25 4.85
N GLU A 37 3.19 6.37 5.61
CA GLU A 37 3.27 4.96 5.24
C GLU A 37 1.88 4.32 5.38
N SER A 38 1.48 3.52 4.39
CA SER A 38 0.20 2.80 4.46
C SER A 38 0.22 1.74 5.56
N ILE A 39 -0.94 1.47 6.17
CA ILE A 39 -1.15 0.41 7.17
C ILE A 39 -1.27 -0.97 6.49
N ALA A 40 -0.60 -1.17 5.34
CA ALA A 40 -0.63 -2.42 4.62
C ALA A 40 0.03 -3.54 5.44
N VAL A 41 -0.50 -4.76 5.33
CA VAL A 41 0.14 -5.95 5.92
C VAL A 41 1.47 -6.17 5.22
N LYS A 42 2.57 -5.98 5.95
CA LYS A 42 3.92 -6.24 5.47
C LYS A 42 4.24 -7.72 5.62
N VAL A 43 4.78 -8.31 4.56
CA VAL A 43 5.36 -9.66 4.60
C VAL A 43 6.87 -9.48 4.69
N ASP A 44 7.40 -9.54 5.91
CA ASP A 44 8.83 -9.32 6.17
C ASP A 44 9.66 -10.61 5.97
N GLU A 45 9.01 -11.79 6.01
CA GLU A 45 9.68 -13.09 5.89
C GLU A 45 9.45 -13.72 4.52
N HIS A 46 10.53 -13.98 3.79
CA HIS A 46 10.51 -14.82 2.61
C HIS A 46 10.49 -16.30 3.02
N THR A 47 9.51 -17.05 2.52
CA THR A 47 9.41 -18.50 2.68
C THR A 47 9.42 -19.21 1.33
N ALA A 48 10.01 -20.40 1.30
CA ALA A 48 9.94 -21.30 0.15
C ALA A 48 8.71 -22.23 0.19
N ASN A 49 8.02 -22.28 1.33
CA ASN A 49 6.82 -23.11 1.53
C ASN A 49 5.55 -22.25 1.34
N PRO A 50 4.75 -22.51 0.30
CA PRO A 50 3.57 -21.69 0.00
C PRO A 50 2.47 -21.78 1.07
N GLU A 51 2.47 -22.83 1.91
CA GLU A 51 1.48 -23.00 2.99
C GLU A 51 1.71 -22.02 4.16
N ASP A 52 2.89 -21.40 4.25
CA ASP A 52 3.21 -20.42 5.30
C ASP A 52 2.72 -19.00 4.91
N ILE A 53 2.14 -18.84 3.72
CA ILE A 53 1.64 -17.56 3.21
C ILE A 53 0.14 -17.44 3.51
N ASP A 54 -0.25 -16.37 4.21
CA ASP A 54 -1.67 -15.97 4.25
C ASP A 54 -2.12 -15.54 2.85
N PRO A 55 -3.05 -16.26 2.21
CA PRO A 55 -3.42 -16.01 0.83
C PRO A 55 -4.18 -14.70 0.59
N ILE A 56 -4.70 -14.07 1.64
CA ILE A 56 -5.59 -12.91 1.51
C ILE A 56 -5.09 -11.67 2.24
N LEU A 57 -3.89 -11.71 2.84
CA LEU A 57 -3.11 -10.57 3.34
C LEU A 57 -3.94 -9.32 3.69
N GLY A 58 -4.56 -9.33 4.88
CA GLY A 58 -5.33 -8.19 5.38
C GLY A 58 -6.76 -8.06 4.85
N HIS A 59 -7.22 -8.97 4.00
CA HIS A 59 -8.61 -9.09 3.59
C HIS A 59 -9.35 -10.14 4.43
N THR A 60 -10.68 -10.02 4.48
CA THR A 60 -11.54 -11.03 5.12
C THR A 60 -12.03 -12.00 4.05
N PRO A 61 -11.86 -13.32 4.24
CA PRO A 61 -12.37 -14.32 3.32
C PRO A 61 -13.91 -14.37 3.37
N PHE A 62 -14.53 -15.04 2.38
CA PHE A 62 -15.97 -15.30 2.37
C PHE A 62 -16.41 -16.12 3.61
N GLU A 63 -17.71 -16.40 3.73
CA GLU A 63 -18.39 -16.93 4.92
C GLU A 63 -17.66 -18.11 5.61
N ASP A 64 -17.03 -19.01 4.84
CA ASP A 64 -16.31 -20.18 5.37
C ASP A 64 -14.87 -19.91 5.84
N GLN A 65 -14.41 -18.67 5.72
CA GLN A 65 -13.06 -18.19 6.04
C GLN A 65 -11.90 -18.94 5.36
N LYS A 66 -12.15 -19.63 4.25
CA LYS A 66 -11.15 -20.48 3.58
C LYS A 66 -10.83 -19.95 2.19
N VAL A 67 -9.54 -19.76 1.93
CA VAL A 67 -9.00 -19.47 0.60
C VAL A 67 -7.80 -20.37 0.36
N ALA A 68 -7.76 -21.00 -0.80
CA ALA A 68 -6.63 -21.82 -1.25
C ALA A 68 -6.10 -21.21 -2.56
N ILE A 69 -4.84 -20.78 -2.56
CA ILE A 69 -4.17 -20.25 -3.77
C ILE A 69 -3.63 -21.39 -4.63
N TYR A 70 -3.13 -22.46 -4.00
CA TYR A 70 -2.58 -23.61 -4.70
C TYR A 70 -3.62 -24.72 -4.82
N ARG A 71 -3.94 -25.10 -6.07
CA ARG A 71 -4.61 -26.36 -6.39
C ARG A 71 -3.54 -27.25 -7.02
N ALA A 72 -3.01 -28.19 -6.24
CA ALA A 72 -2.16 -29.26 -6.75
C ALA A 72 -2.97 -30.27 -7.58
#